data_AF-A0A2E1AHS6-F1
#
_entry.id   AF-A0A2E1AHS6-F1
#
_cell.length_a   1.000
_cell.length_b   1.000
_cell.length_c   1.000
_cell.angle_alpha   90.00
_cell.angle_beta   90.00
_cell.angle_gamma   90.00
#
_symmetry.space_group_name_H-M   'P 1'
#
loop_
_entity.id
_entity.type
_entity.pdbx_description
1 polymer ?
#
loop_
_entity_poly.entity_id
_entity_poly.type
_entity_poly.pdbx_seq_one_letter_code
_entity_poly.pdbx_strand_id
1 'polypeptide(L)'
;MPSDEDADSRYEEILRRIADRQQPPPQSIDPLVRILNSLNVIEPLETLTRRRKLPILCYGPATKRQPDAIRVVLWYLPKGSMQSYKTLYLFGIWALGQVPNVDLIVGTRSLDYQASVYTAEAFWKLIKRDYATYYHDDGQPPPADAILYQATYSEVQRLTIRQQIAEVIQAWQDGLMDDSSDN
;
A
#
# COMPACT_ATOMS: atom_id res chain seq x y z
N MET A 1 -12.38 7.76 58.71
CA MET A 1 -11.09 7.33 58.14
C MET A 1 -11.35 5.96 57.51
N PRO A 2 -11.31 5.81 56.18
CA PRO A 2 -11.36 4.48 55.57
C PRO A 2 -10.15 3.66 56.06
N SER A 3 -10.36 2.41 56.47
CA SER A 3 -9.31 1.52 56.98
C SER A 3 -8.41 1.04 55.85
N ASP A 4 -7.12 0.86 56.12
CA ASP A 4 -6.12 0.46 55.13
C ASP A 4 -6.47 -0.87 54.41
N GLU A 5 -7.22 -1.77 55.08
CA GLU A 5 -7.74 -3.01 54.48
C GLU A 5 -8.70 -2.81 53.29
N ASP A 6 -9.44 -1.69 53.26
CA ASP A 6 -10.34 -1.33 52.15
C ASP A 6 -9.58 -0.77 50.94
N ALA A 7 -8.38 -0.23 51.17
CA ALA A 7 -7.51 0.30 50.12
C ALA A 7 -6.78 -0.85 49.41
N ASP A 8 -6.26 -1.81 50.17
CA ASP A 8 -5.57 -2.98 49.64
C ASP A 8 -6.52 -3.88 48.84
N SER A 9 -7.73 -4.14 49.35
CA SER A 9 -8.73 -4.93 48.63
C SER A 9 -9.15 -4.30 47.29
N ARG A 10 -9.28 -2.96 47.26
CA ARG A 10 -9.56 -2.21 46.02
C ARG A 10 -8.37 -2.25 45.07
N TYR A 11 -7.15 -2.17 45.59
CA TYR A 11 -5.94 -2.22 44.80
C TYR A 11 -5.76 -3.59 44.13
N GLU A 12 -6.00 -4.68 44.86
CA GLU A 12 -5.99 -6.04 44.31
C GLU A 12 -7.07 -6.24 43.25
N GLU A 13 -8.28 -5.72 43.45
CA GLU A 13 -9.35 -5.81 42.45
C GLU A 13 -9.03 -4.99 41.19
N ILE A 14 -8.38 -3.83 41.34
CA ILE A 14 -7.88 -3.03 40.21
C ILE A 14 -6.81 -3.80 39.45
N LEU A 15 -5.84 -4.42 40.14
CA LEU A 15 -4.81 -5.25 39.50
C LEU A 15 -5.41 -6.46 38.79
N ARG A 16 -6.42 -7.10 39.36
CA ARG A 16 -7.13 -8.24 38.74
C ARG A 16 -7.90 -7.82 37.49
N ARG A 17 -8.57 -6.67 37.51
CA ARG A 17 -9.23 -6.09 36.33
C ARG A 17 -8.25 -5.62 35.26
N ILE A 18 -7.03 -5.21 35.64
CA ILE A 18 -5.96 -4.88 34.71
C ILE A 18 -5.38 -6.15 34.08
N ALA A 19 -5.19 -7.22 34.88
CA ALA A 19 -4.76 -8.53 34.39
C ALA A 19 -5.78 -9.14 33.42
N ASP A 20 -7.08 -9.05 33.73
CA ASP A 20 -8.15 -9.50 32.81
C ASP A 20 -8.30 -8.61 31.56
N ARG A 21 -7.74 -7.39 31.57
CA ARG A 21 -7.67 -6.47 30.41
C ARG A 21 -6.36 -6.59 29.61
N GLN A 22 -5.38 -7.34 30.10
CA GLN A 22 -4.14 -7.68 29.40
C GLN A 22 -4.28 -9.13 28.91
N GLN A 23 -4.51 -9.46 27.64
CA GLN A 23 -4.25 -8.82 26.38
C GLN A 23 -5.34 -9.32 25.42
N PRO A 24 -5.79 -8.54 24.43
CA PRO A 24 -6.48 -9.15 23.29
C PRO A 24 -5.58 -10.28 22.75
N PRO A 25 -6.12 -11.46 22.40
CA PRO A 25 -5.32 -12.51 21.78
C PRO A 25 -4.56 -11.86 20.62
N PRO A 26 -3.26 -12.16 20.42
CA PRO A 26 -2.50 -11.55 19.34
C PRO A 26 -3.29 -11.77 18.07
N GLN A 27 -3.83 -10.68 17.51
CA GLN A 27 -4.61 -10.76 16.29
C GLN A 27 -3.73 -11.48 15.28
N SER A 28 -4.15 -12.66 14.84
CA SER A 28 -3.38 -13.44 13.89
C SER A 28 -3.15 -12.55 12.67
N ILE A 29 -1.92 -12.09 12.48
CA ILE A 29 -1.57 -11.22 11.37
C ILE A 29 -1.97 -11.97 10.10
N ASP A 30 -2.75 -11.31 9.24
CA ASP A 30 -3.21 -11.88 7.99
C ASP A 30 -2.01 -12.48 7.23
N PRO A 31 -2.10 -13.74 6.77
CA PRO A 31 -1.01 -14.38 6.04
C PRO A 31 -0.47 -13.56 4.86
N LEU A 32 -1.33 -12.86 4.12
CA LEU A 32 -0.92 -12.02 2.99
C LEU A 32 -0.18 -10.75 3.45
N VAL A 33 -0.61 -10.15 4.57
CA VAL A 33 0.13 -9.03 5.20
C VAL A 33 1.52 -9.50 5.63
N ARG A 34 1.62 -10.70 6.20
CA ARG A 34 2.90 -11.29 6.61
C ARG A 34 3.82 -11.50 5.41
N ILE A 35 3.29 -11.98 4.28
CA ILE A 35 4.04 -12.17 3.03
C ILE A 35 4.57 -10.83 2.50
N LEU A 36 3.74 -9.80 2.38
CA LEU A 36 4.21 -8.51 1.88
C LEU A 36 5.24 -7.85 2.81
N ASN A 37 5.07 -8.01 4.12
CA ASN A 37 6.06 -7.54 5.10
C ASN A 37 7.38 -8.30 5.00
N SER A 38 7.34 -9.63 4.77
CA SER A 38 8.55 -10.45 4.64
C SER A 38 9.37 -10.11 3.39
N LEU A 39 8.69 -9.60 2.35
CA LEU A 39 9.29 -9.08 1.11
C LEU A 39 9.76 -7.62 1.23
N ASN A 40 9.44 -6.92 2.33
CA ASN A 40 9.81 -5.52 2.57
C ASN A 40 9.42 -4.57 1.42
N VAL A 41 8.21 -4.71 0.88
CA VAL A 41 7.78 -3.98 -0.33
C VAL A 41 7.46 -2.50 -0.08
N ILE A 42 7.17 -2.11 1.17
CA ILE A 42 6.75 -0.74 1.51
C ILE A 42 7.92 0.24 1.42
N GLU A 43 9.08 -0.12 1.97
CA GLU A 43 10.24 0.78 2.05
C GLU A 43 10.78 1.24 0.66
N PRO A 44 10.91 0.36 -0.36
CA PRO A 44 11.24 0.79 -1.71
C PRO A 44 10.23 1.78 -2.30
N LEU A 45 8.93 1.55 -2.08
CA LEU A 45 7.87 2.44 -2.58
C LEU A 45 7.86 3.80 -1.86
N GLU A 46 8.06 3.82 -0.55
CA GLU A 46 8.24 5.08 0.21
C GLU A 46 9.45 5.88 -0.26
N THR A 47 10.52 5.19 -0.63
CA THR A 47 11.73 5.84 -1.14
C THR A 47 11.43 6.59 -2.44
N LEU A 48 10.56 6.04 -3.30
CA LEU A 48 10.14 6.69 -4.54
C LEU A 48 9.37 8.00 -4.31
N THR A 49 8.47 8.06 -3.33
CA THR A 49 7.67 9.27 -3.08
C THR A 49 8.50 10.44 -2.57
N ARG A 50 9.64 10.17 -1.93
CA ARG A 50 10.56 11.20 -1.43
C ARG A 50 11.44 11.79 -2.51
N ARG A 51 11.53 11.19 -3.71
CA ARG A 51 12.36 11.69 -4.81
C ARG A 51 11.70 12.88 -5.52
N ARG A 52 12.31 14.07 -5.38
CA ARG A 52 11.78 15.32 -5.97
C ARG A 52 11.95 15.44 -7.49
N LYS A 53 12.85 14.65 -8.10
CA LYS A 53 13.26 14.79 -9.52
C LYS A 53 12.41 13.99 -10.52
N LEU A 54 11.41 13.25 -10.07
CA LEU A 54 10.56 12.48 -10.98
C LEU A 54 9.70 13.42 -11.85
N PRO A 55 9.42 13.08 -13.13
CA PRO A 55 8.50 13.85 -13.99
C PRO A 55 7.02 13.68 -13.62
N ILE A 56 6.74 12.96 -12.53
CA ILE A 56 5.41 12.67 -12.02
C ILE A 56 5.20 13.26 -10.63
N LEU A 57 3.95 13.54 -10.27
CA LEU A 57 3.51 13.79 -8.91
C LEU A 57 3.12 12.45 -8.29
N CYS A 58 3.93 11.95 -7.37
CA CYS A 58 3.76 10.63 -6.76
C CYS A 58 3.31 10.75 -5.29
N TYR A 59 2.41 9.87 -4.87
CA TYR A 59 1.79 9.82 -3.55
C TYR A 59 1.68 8.38 -3.06
N GLY A 60 1.47 8.21 -1.74
CA GLY A 60 1.42 6.90 -1.08
C GLY A 60 2.73 6.53 -0.37
N PRO A 61 3.03 5.23 -0.19
CA PRO A 61 2.22 4.06 -0.56
C PRO A 61 0.98 3.89 0.33
N ALA A 62 -0.09 3.33 -0.23
CA ALA A 62 -1.27 2.92 0.52
C ALA A 62 -1.49 1.40 0.40
N THR A 63 -1.83 0.80 1.53
CA THR A 63 -2.20 -0.60 1.62
C THR A 63 -3.72 -0.72 1.60
N LYS A 64 -4.26 -1.53 0.68
CA LYS A 64 -5.69 -1.85 0.62
C LYS A 64 -5.87 -3.37 0.67
N ARG A 65 -6.86 -3.80 1.45
CA ARG A 65 -7.18 -5.22 1.69
C ARG A 65 -8.55 -5.56 1.12
N GLN A 66 -8.64 -6.75 0.55
CA GLN A 66 -9.84 -7.42 0.08
C GLN A 66 -9.83 -8.88 0.61
N PRO A 67 -10.95 -9.61 0.53
CA PRO A 67 -11.05 -10.95 1.13
C PRO A 67 -9.93 -11.92 0.73
N ASP A 68 -9.55 -11.93 -0.56
CA ASP A 68 -8.52 -12.83 -1.13
C ASP A 68 -7.38 -12.06 -1.81
N ALA A 69 -7.19 -10.79 -1.43
CA ALA A 69 -6.16 -9.96 -2.01
C ALA A 69 -5.69 -8.86 -1.07
N ILE A 70 -4.40 -8.56 -1.11
CA ILE A 70 -3.83 -7.35 -0.52
C ILE A 70 -2.93 -6.68 -1.54
N ARG A 71 -2.90 -5.35 -1.52
CA ARG A 71 -2.01 -4.60 -2.38
C ARG A 71 -1.36 -3.45 -1.64
N VAL A 72 -0.18 -3.08 -2.10
CA VAL A 72 0.53 -1.88 -1.69
C VAL A 72 0.82 -1.09 -2.96
N VAL A 73 0.21 0.09 -3.09
CA VAL A 73 0.28 0.88 -4.32
C VAL A 73 0.70 2.32 -4.03
N LEU A 74 1.53 2.85 -4.91
CA LEU A 74 1.72 4.26 -5.15
C LEU A 74 0.70 4.73 -6.18
N TRP A 75 0.33 6.00 -6.12
CA TRP A 75 -0.46 6.61 -7.18
C TRP A 75 0.21 7.89 -7.65
N TYR A 76 0.15 8.13 -8.95
CA TYR A 76 0.85 9.22 -9.58
C TYR A 76 0.11 9.84 -10.74
N LEU A 77 0.41 11.12 -10.96
CA LEU A 77 -0.12 11.94 -12.04
C LEU A 77 1.05 12.49 -12.86
N PRO A 78 0.95 12.58 -14.19
CA PRO A 78 1.95 13.25 -15.01
C PRO A 78 2.01 14.75 -14.67
N LYS A 79 3.21 15.33 -14.61
CA LYS A 79 3.38 16.79 -14.43
C LYS A 79 3.06 17.54 -15.72
N GLY A 80 2.72 18.83 -15.61
CA GLY A 80 2.71 19.76 -16.74
C GLY A 80 1.43 19.81 -17.59
N SER A 81 0.44 18.92 -17.37
CA SER A 81 -0.82 18.95 -18.13
C SER A 81 -1.99 19.53 -17.32
N MET A 82 -2.72 20.47 -17.94
CA MET A 82 -4.00 21.02 -17.43
C MET A 82 -5.08 19.95 -17.19
N GLN A 83 -4.98 18.79 -17.85
CA GLN A 83 -5.95 17.69 -17.75
C GLN A 83 -5.37 16.46 -17.06
N SER A 84 -4.27 16.61 -16.31
CA SER A 84 -3.61 15.51 -15.58
C SER A 84 -4.54 14.75 -14.65
N TYR A 85 -5.60 15.38 -14.13
CA TYR A 85 -6.59 14.73 -13.25
C TYR A 85 -7.48 13.67 -13.95
N LYS A 86 -7.49 13.61 -15.29
CA LYS A 86 -8.37 12.67 -16.01
C LYS A 86 -7.99 11.21 -15.80
N THR A 87 -6.69 10.95 -15.69
CA THR A 87 -6.15 9.60 -15.56
C THR A 87 -5.15 9.58 -14.43
N LEU A 88 -5.44 8.75 -13.43
CA LEU A 88 -4.51 8.43 -12.36
C LEU A 88 -3.80 7.13 -12.70
N TYR A 89 -2.51 7.08 -12.46
CA TYR A 89 -1.76 5.84 -12.60
C TYR A 89 -1.42 5.29 -11.23
N LEU A 90 -1.49 3.98 -11.10
CA LEU A 90 -1.05 3.21 -9.96
C LEU A 90 0.19 2.43 -10.36
N PHE A 91 1.14 2.35 -9.44
CA PHE A 91 2.24 1.40 -9.51
C PHE A 91 2.29 0.69 -8.17
N GLY A 92 2.37 -0.64 -8.17
CA GLY A 92 2.43 -1.35 -6.91
C GLY A 92 2.59 -2.84 -7.01
N ILE A 93 2.35 -3.48 -5.87
CA ILE A 93 2.47 -4.92 -5.68
C ILE A 93 1.12 -5.43 -5.18
N TRP A 94 0.60 -6.47 -5.82
CA TRP A 94 -0.61 -7.20 -5.45
C TRP A 94 -0.20 -8.60 -5.01
N ALA A 95 -0.73 -9.07 -3.89
CA ALA A 95 -0.70 -10.46 -3.47
C ALA A 95 -2.13 -10.99 -3.52
N LEU A 96 -2.36 -12.01 -4.35
CA LEU A 96 -3.67 -12.58 -4.67
C LEU A 96 -3.73 -14.04 -4.23
N GLY A 97 -4.91 -14.47 -3.79
CA GLY A 97 -5.16 -15.86 -3.40
C GLY A 97 -5.01 -16.10 -1.90
N GLN A 98 -4.73 -17.35 -1.56
CA GLN A 98 -4.72 -17.84 -0.17
C GLN A 98 -3.55 -18.78 0.03
N VAL A 99 -2.92 -18.73 1.21
CA VAL A 99 -1.79 -19.60 1.54
C VAL A 99 -2.20 -21.08 1.40
N PRO A 100 -1.38 -21.93 0.74
CA PRO A 100 -0.01 -21.67 0.27
C PRO A 100 0.11 -21.07 -1.14
N ASN A 101 -0.98 -20.91 -1.88
CA ASN A 101 -0.99 -20.47 -3.27
C ASN A 101 -1.26 -18.96 -3.36
N VAL A 102 -0.21 -18.17 -3.15
CA VAL A 102 -0.28 -16.71 -3.24
C VAL A 102 0.47 -16.24 -4.46
N ASP A 103 -0.21 -15.59 -5.40
CA ASP A 103 0.40 -14.99 -6.57
C ASP A 103 0.76 -13.54 -6.29
N LEU A 104 2.00 -13.17 -6.62
CA LEU A 104 2.54 -11.83 -6.52
C LEU A 104 2.59 -11.23 -7.91
N ILE A 105 2.01 -10.04 -8.05
CA ILE A 105 1.99 -9.27 -9.30
C ILE A 105 2.54 -7.88 -9.01
N VAL A 106 3.50 -7.44 -9.80
CA VAL A 106 4.01 -6.06 -9.80
C VAL A 106 3.70 -5.46 -11.15
N GLY A 107 3.15 -4.25 -11.17
CA GLY A 107 2.82 -3.60 -12.42
C GLY A 107 2.15 -2.25 -12.26
N THR A 108 1.65 -1.73 -13.38
CA THR A 108 1.00 -0.44 -13.46
C THR A 108 -0.46 -0.57 -13.85
N ARG A 109 -1.30 0.33 -13.34
CA ARG A 109 -2.73 0.37 -13.69
C ARG A 109 -3.18 1.81 -13.83
N SER A 110 -3.96 2.11 -14.87
CA SER A 110 -4.62 3.41 -15.00
C SER A 110 -6.04 3.35 -14.42
N LEU A 111 -6.48 4.47 -13.88
CA LEU A 111 -7.84 4.70 -13.43
C LEU A 111 -8.34 6.02 -14.02
N ASP A 112 -9.54 5.99 -14.58
CA ASP A 112 -10.19 7.18 -15.12
C ASP A 112 -10.97 7.92 -14.04
N TYR A 113 -11.02 9.24 -14.17
CA TYR A 113 -11.80 10.09 -13.27
C TYR A 113 -13.30 9.78 -13.39
N GLN A 114 -13.93 9.41 -12.27
CA GLN A 114 -15.34 9.00 -12.22
C GLN A 114 -16.24 9.91 -11.38
N ALA A 115 -15.69 10.87 -10.64
CA ALA A 115 -16.51 11.79 -9.86
C ALA A 115 -17.34 12.73 -10.76
N SER A 116 -18.55 13.05 -10.32
CA SER A 116 -19.53 13.80 -11.13
C SER A 116 -19.14 15.26 -11.39
N VAL A 117 -18.35 15.86 -10.49
CA VAL A 117 -17.93 17.26 -10.57
C VAL A 117 -16.45 17.36 -10.24
N TYR A 118 -15.70 18.01 -11.13
CA TYR A 118 -14.31 18.35 -10.88
C TYR A 118 -14.19 19.71 -10.19
N THR A 119 -13.59 19.72 -8.99
CA THR A 119 -13.19 20.95 -8.28
C THR A 119 -11.69 20.89 -8.00
N ALA A 120 -10.91 21.70 -8.73
CA ALA A 120 -9.45 21.64 -8.69
C ALA A 120 -8.87 21.81 -7.27
N GLU A 121 -9.39 22.74 -6.47
CA GLU A 121 -8.92 22.98 -5.11
C GLU A 121 -9.13 21.76 -4.20
N ALA A 122 -10.34 21.20 -4.20
CA ALA A 122 -10.67 20.02 -3.42
C ALA A 122 -9.86 18.80 -3.89
N PHE A 123 -9.70 18.65 -5.21
CA PHE A 123 -8.90 17.59 -5.81
C PHE A 123 -7.46 17.62 -5.30
N TRP A 124 -6.75 18.73 -5.50
CA TRP A 124 -5.33 18.83 -5.13
C TRP A 124 -5.09 18.76 -3.62
N LYS A 125 -6.08 19.13 -2.80
CA LYS A 125 -6.03 18.99 -1.35
C LYS A 125 -6.19 17.54 -0.89
N LEU A 126 -7.07 16.78 -1.54
CA LEU A 126 -7.47 15.44 -1.07
C LEU A 126 -6.70 14.31 -1.76
N ILE A 127 -6.30 14.47 -3.03
CA ILE A 127 -5.64 13.43 -3.82
C ILE A 127 -4.33 12.95 -3.20
N LYS A 128 -3.66 13.79 -2.41
CA LYS A 128 -2.43 13.44 -1.69
C LYS A 128 -2.66 12.40 -0.57
N ARG A 129 -3.89 12.32 -0.06
CA ARG A 129 -4.27 11.46 1.08
C ARG A 129 -4.92 10.18 0.58
N ASP A 130 -5.85 10.30 -0.36
CA ASP A 130 -6.55 9.17 -0.95
C ASP A 130 -7.11 9.57 -2.32
N TYR A 131 -7.17 8.59 -3.21
CA TYR A 131 -7.70 8.72 -4.57
C TYR A 131 -9.02 7.98 -4.78
N ALA A 132 -9.44 7.13 -3.83
CA ALA A 132 -10.64 6.30 -3.98
C ALA A 132 -11.91 7.13 -4.27
N THR A 133 -12.03 8.31 -3.66
CA THR A 133 -13.16 9.25 -3.85
C THR A 133 -13.37 9.69 -5.30
N TYR A 134 -12.31 9.76 -6.11
CA TYR A 134 -12.38 10.33 -7.46
C TYR A 134 -12.34 9.29 -8.57
N TYR A 135 -11.72 8.13 -8.32
CA TYR A 135 -11.36 7.16 -9.35
C TYR A 135 -12.04 5.79 -9.17
N HIS A 136 -12.83 5.60 -8.10
CA HIS A 136 -13.59 4.37 -7.82
C HIS A 136 -12.80 3.06 -8.02
N ASP A 137 -11.62 3.04 -7.43
CA ASP A 137 -10.68 1.94 -7.54
C ASP A 137 -11.21 0.65 -6.88
N ASP A 138 -11.41 -0.39 -7.69
CA ASP A 138 -12.03 -1.67 -7.33
C ASP A 138 -11.07 -2.70 -6.72
N GLY A 139 -9.77 -2.43 -6.59
CA GLY A 139 -8.83 -3.44 -6.07
C GLY A 139 -8.02 -4.22 -7.08
N GLN A 140 -8.53 -4.34 -8.31
CA GLN A 140 -8.04 -5.33 -9.27
C GLN A 140 -6.56 -5.15 -9.60
N PRO A 141 -5.84 -6.26 -9.89
CA PRO A 141 -4.48 -6.22 -10.39
C PRO A 141 -4.39 -5.47 -11.73
N PRO A 142 -3.18 -5.10 -12.15
CA PRO A 142 -2.96 -4.51 -13.47
C PRO A 142 -3.37 -5.48 -14.60
N PRO A 143 -3.77 -4.95 -15.78
CA PRO A 143 -4.02 -5.77 -16.96
C PRO A 143 -2.72 -6.44 -17.45
N ALA A 144 -2.84 -7.52 -18.22
CA ALA A 144 -1.70 -8.40 -18.57
C ALA A 144 -0.55 -7.69 -19.29
N ASP A 145 -0.85 -6.68 -20.10
CA ASP A 145 0.13 -5.85 -20.83
C ASP A 145 0.88 -4.85 -19.92
N ALA A 146 0.37 -4.61 -18.72
CA ALA A 146 0.95 -3.70 -17.73
C ALA A 146 1.56 -4.44 -16.51
N ILE A 147 1.64 -5.77 -16.57
CA ILE A 147 2.36 -6.59 -15.60
C ILE A 147 3.86 -6.52 -15.92
N LEU A 148 4.65 -6.09 -14.94
CA LEU A 148 6.10 -5.99 -15.04
C LEU A 148 6.80 -7.21 -14.45
N TYR A 149 6.18 -7.84 -13.47
CA TYR A 149 6.68 -9.06 -12.84
C TYR A 149 5.53 -9.85 -12.22
N GLN A 150 5.60 -11.18 -12.33
CA GLN A 150 4.65 -12.09 -11.73
C GLN A 150 5.37 -13.34 -11.23
N ALA A 151 5.06 -13.77 -10.01
CA ALA A 151 5.59 -14.99 -9.41
C ALA A 151 4.63 -15.55 -8.36
N THR A 152 4.65 -16.87 -8.17
CA THR A 152 3.97 -17.50 -7.03
C THR A 152 4.88 -17.47 -5.81
N TYR A 153 4.38 -17.01 -4.67
CA TYR A 153 5.14 -16.89 -3.43
C TYR A 153 5.62 -18.26 -2.94
N SER A 154 6.90 -18.31 -2.57
CA SER A 154 7.51 -19.43 -1.86
C SER A 154 8.44 -18.89 -0.79
N GLU A 155 8.30 -19.40 0.45
CA GLU A 155 9.16 -18.98 1.57
C GLU A 155 10.65 -19.24 1.28
N VAL A 156 10.95 -20.32 0.53
CA VAL A 156 12.32 -20.68 0.13
C VAL A 156 12.91 -19.67 -0.86
N GLN A 157 12.08 -19.13 -1.75
CA GLN A 157 12.49 -18.16 -2.77
C GLN A 157 12.30 -16.71 -2.32
N ARG A 158 11.87 -16.46 -1.08
CA ARG A 158 11.50 -15.14 -0.57
C ARG A 158 12.53 -14.06 -0.84
N LEU A 159 13.82 -14.34 -0.60
CA LEU A 159 14.89 -13.35 -0.82
C LEU A 159 15.11 -13.06 -2.31
N THR A 160 15.01 -14.08 -3.16
CA THR A 160 15.08 -13.93 -4.62
C THR A 160 13.92 -13.10 -5.14
N ILE A 161 12.69 -13.40 -4.70
CA ILE A 161 11.49 -12.62 -5.06
C ILE A 161 11.65 -11.16 -4.61
N ARG A 162 12.10 -10.94 -3.37
CA ARG A 162 12.36 -9.58 -2.86
C ARG A 162 13.35 -8.81 -3.72
N GLN A 163 14.44 -9.45 -4.13
CA GLN A 163 15.43 -8.82 -5.00
C GLN A 163 14.84 -8.49 -6.38
N GLN A 164 14.11 -9.42 -6.99
CA GLN A 164 13.45 -9.22 -8.29
C GLN A 164 12.44 -8.07 -8.24
N ILE A 165 11.64 -7.98 -7.17
CA ILE A 165 10.71 -6.85 -6.96
C ILE A 165 11.50 -5.53 -6.88
N ALA A 166 12.61 -5.49 -6.15
CA ALA A 166 13.43 -4.27 -6.06
C ALA A 166 14.02 -3.86 -7.42
N GLU A 167 14.49 -4.83 -8.21
CA GLU A 167 15.00 -4.61 -9.57
C GLU A 167 13.90 -4.06 -10.49
N VAL A 168 12.67 -4.61 -10.42
CA VAL A 168 11.52 -4.12 -11.20
C VAL A 168 11.14 -2.70 -10.81
N ILE A 169 11.14 -2.38 -9.51
CA ILE A 169 10.87 -1.02 -9.02
C ILE A 169 11.91 -0.04 -9.56
N GLN A 170 13.19 -0.43 -9.54
CA GLN A 170 14.28 0.40 -10.04
C GLN A 170 14.16 0.60 -11.56
N ALA A 171 13.93 -0.47 -12.33
CA ALA A 171 13.74 -0.41 -13.78
C ALA A 171 12.56 0.46 -14.19
N TRP A 172 11.42 0.35 -13.49
CA TRP A 172 10.27 1.23 -13.69
C TRP A 172 10.62 2.70 -13.43
N GLN A 173 11.39 2.96 -12.36
CA GLN A 173 11.81 4.32 -12.02
C GLN A 173 12.74 4.90 -13.10
N ASP A 174 13.67 4.10 -13.63
CA ASP A 174 14.61 4.55 -14.66
C ASP A 174 13.88 4.83 -15.98
N GLY A 175 12.91 3.98 -16.35
CA GLY A 175 12.05 4.22 -17.51
C GLY A 175 11.26 5.53 -17.43
N LEU A 176 10.82 5.94 -16.23
CA LEU A 176 10.19 7.26 -16.05
C LEU A 176 11.15 8.43 -16.31
N MET A 177 12.44 8.26 -16.02
CA MET A 177 13.43 9.32 -16.19
C MET A 177 13.88 9.45 -17.66
N ASP A 178 13.98 8.35 -18.38
CA ASP A 178 14.35 8.34 -19.80
C ASP A 178 13.27 9.00 -20.66
N ASP A 179 11.98 8.70 -20.41
CA ASP A 179 10.85 9.34 -21.10
C ASP A 179 10.78 10.88 -20.88
N SER A 180 11.44 11.39 -19.84
CA SER A 180 11.51 12.83 -19.57
C SER A 180 12.69 13.56 -20.23
N SER A 181 13.63 12.81 -20.82
CA SER A 181 14.82 13.35 -21.48
C SER A 181 14.63 13.56 -22.98
N ASP A 182 13.63 12.93 -23.57
CA ASP A 182 13.29 12.99 -25.01
C ASP A 182 12.24 14.07 -25.36
N ASN A 183 11.86 14.93 -24.40
CA ASN A 183 10.83 15.97 -24.54
C ASN A 183 11.32 17.33 -24.04
#